data_AF-A0A381W1D9-F1
#
_entry.id   AF-A0A381W1D9-F1
#
_cell.length_a   1.000
_cell.length_b   1.000
_cell.length_c   1.000
_cell.angle_alpha   90.00
_cell.angle_beta   90.00
_cell.angle_gamma   90.00
#
_symmetry.space_group_name_H-M   'P 1'
#
loop_
_entity.id
_entity.type
_entity.pdbx_description
1 polymer ?
#
loop_
_entity_poly.entity_id
_entity_poly.type
_entity_poly.pdbx_seq_one_letter_code
_entity_poly.pdbx_strand_id
1 'polypeptide(L)'
;MVILALFTGCNTPPDSSPYISPKTHSISKAGNVSILTFSEDKFHATITMPHGSQSVGPILKKLMADDNTNVLDQYLDGTVNEDTAPEIKDVIIASLPDGALDYRFIEFTTTPSSSILQLALDRNLIEEIALPIIKKYTYPGAVPILPLFSVSTTPPIPNDLKNLKLLLPCENVPVPERPLLLPNAPRAYRHGTHRGIDFYVNWGTPVRAVANGVIIRAEHDYKEMSADFRLDVLSDAKILGRTPSDVFEHLLLGQAVYIDHGFDLVPGYRAVTIYAHMSH
;
A
#
# COMPACT_ATOMS: atom_id res chain seq x y z
N MET A 1 -25.39 25.28 50.56
CA MET A 1 -25.84 26.48 49.83
C MET A 1 -24.63 27.13 49.21
N VAL A 2 -24.54 27.12 47.88
CA VAL A 2 -23.50 27.81 47.12
C VAL A 2 -24.21 28.83 46.24
N ILE A 3 -23.84 30.09 46.42
CA ILE A 3 -24.43 31.27 45.80
C ILE A 3 -23.95 31.35 44.36
N LEU A 4 -24.88 31.26 43.41
CA LEU A 4 -24.64 31.47 41.98
C LEU A 4 -24.88 32.96 41.67
N ALA A 5 -23.81 33.70 41.38
CA ALA A 5 -23.91 35.08 40.90
C ALA A 5 -24.12 35.08 39.37
N LEU A 6 -25.30 35.52 38.95
CA LEU A 6 -25.65 35.82 37.56
C LEU A 6 -25.07 37.19 37.19
N PHE A 7 -24.15 37.23 36.23
CA PHE A 7 -23.83 38.45 35.50
C PHE A 7 -24.56 38.40 34.15
N THR A 8 -25.56 39.26 34.00
CA THR A 8 -26.19 39.60 32.72
C THR A 8 -25.32 40.62 32.00
N GLY A 9 -24.67 40.19 30.92
CA GLY A 9 -24.03 41.08 29.95
C GLY A 9 -24.71 40.91 28.60
N CYS A 10 -25.58 41.85 28.23
CA CYS A 10 -26.02 42.02 26.85
C CYS A 10 -24.85 42.56 26.04
N ASN A 11 -24.32 41.75 25.11
CA ASN A 11 -23.53 42.25 23.98
C ASN A 11 -24.03 41.56 22.71
N THR A 12 -24.55 42.38 21.81
CA THR A 12 -24.93 42.04 20.45
C THR A 12 -23.76 41.36 19.71
N PRO A 13 -23.99 40.24 18.99
CA PRO A 13 -22.93 39.61 18.21
C PRO A 13 -22.55 40.49 17.02
N PRO A 14 -21.25 40.63 16.70
CA PRO A 14 -20.82 41.24 15.46
C PRO A 14 -21.15 40.32 14.28
N ASP A 15 -21.64 40.94 13.21
CA ASP A 15 -22.06 40.31 11.96
C ASP A 15 -20.99 39.42 11.32
N SER A 16 -21.47 38.26 10.88
CA SER A 16 -21.01 37.44 9.76
C SER A 16 -19.50 37.19 9.57
N SER A 17 -19.09 35.98 9.93
CA SER A 17 -17.91 35.29 9.40
C SER A 17 -17.84 35.41 7.87
N PRO A 18 -16.66 35.70 7.27
CA PRO A 18 -16.51 35.51 5.84
C PRO A 18 -16.51 34.01 5.57
N TYR A 19 -17.53 33.56 4.84
CA TYR A 19 -17.57 32.25 4.19
C TYR A 19 -16.30 32.14 3.33
N ILE A 20 -15.33 31.32 3.75
CA ILE A 20 -14.15 31.03 2.94
C ILE A 20 -14.63 30.17 1.78
N SER A 21 -14.77 30.80 0.61
CA SER A 21 -15.02 30.11 -0.66
C SER A 21 -13.90 29.09 -0.92
N PRO A 22 -14.20 27.89 -1.46
CA PRO A 22 -13.18 26.92 -1.80
C PRO A 22 -12.16 27.56 -2.73
N LYS A 23 -10.87 27.48 -2.40
CA LYS A 23 -9.81 27.98 -3.28
C LYS A 23 -9.66 27.03 -4.46
N THR A 24 -10.46 27.25 -5.49
CA THR A 24 -10.23 26.67 -6.82
C THR A 24 -8.93 27.25 -7.37
N HIS A 25 -7.90 26.42 -7.55
CA HIS A 25 -6.69 26.82 -8.26
C HIS A 25 -7.04 27.05 -9.74
N SER A 26 -7.38 28.29 -10.09
CA SER A 26 -7.54 28.74 -11.46
C SER A 26 -6.31 29.55 -11.88
N ILE A 27 -5.72 29.18 -13.01
CA ILE A 27 -4.68 29.98 -13.69
C ILE A 27 -5.32 30.47 -14.98
N SER A 28 -5.65 31.76 -15.07
CA SER A 28 -6.21 32.37 -16.28
C SER A 28 -5.20 33.33 -16.94
N LYS A 29 -5.06 33.20 -18.25
CA LYS A 29 -4.62 34.26 -19.16
C LYS A 29 -5.73 34.40 -20.21
N ALA A 30 -6.19 35.62 -20.45
CA ALA A 30 -7.32 35.93 -21.32
C ALA A 30 -7.13 35.37 -22.76
N GLY A 31 -8.07 34.52 -23.16
CA GLY A 31 -8.21 33.89 -24.48
C GLY A 31 -9.33 32.85 -24.42
N ASN A 32 -9.92 32.49 -25.57
CA ASN A 32 -10.93 31.42 -25.73
C ASN A 32 -10.35 30.02 -25.41
N VAL A 33 -9.83 29.84 -24.20
CA VAL A 33 -9.08 28.66 -23.76
C VAL A 33 -10.02 27.79 -22.95
N SER A 34 -10.06 26.51 -23.30
CA SER A 34 -10.79 25.50 -22.53
C SER A 34 -10.20 25.33 -21.14
N ILE A 35 -11.04 25.24 -20.11
CA ILE A 35 -10.64 25.11 -18.71
C ILE A 35 -10.91 23.69 -18.24
N LEU A 36 -9.95 23.07 -17.55
CA LEU A 36 -10.09 21.79 -16.86
C LEU A 36 -10.11 22.03 -15.35
N THR A 37 -11.14 21.55 -14.68
CA THR A 37 -11.28 21.57 -13.22
C THR A 37 -11.57 20.17 -12.70
N PHE A 38 -11.12 19.87 -11.49
CA PHE A 38 -11.38 18.62 -10.78
C PHE A 38 -12.22 18.89 -9.54
N SER A 39 -13.03 17.91 -9.13
CA SER A 39 -13.65 17.88 -7.80
C SER A 39 -12.58 17.72 -6.71
N GLU A 40 -12.92 18.06 -5.46
CA GLU A 40 -12.00 17.92 -4.32
C GLU A 40 -11.55 16.47 -4.11
N ASP A 41 -12.47 15.51 -4.26
CA ASP A 41 -12.22 14.07 -4.20
C ASP A 41 -11.51 13.51 -5.45
N LYS A 42 -11.30 14.36 -6.46
CA LYS A 42 -10.73 14.04 -7.78
C LYS A 42 -11.45 12.92 -8.54
N PHE A 43 -12.68 12.53 -8.16
CA PHE A 43 -13.44 11.54 -8.93
C PHE A 43 -14.15 12.12 -10.15
N HIS A 44 -14.28 13.46 -10.22
CA HIS A 44 -14.94 14.15 -11.31
C HIS A 44 -14.01 15.19 -11.94
N ALA A 45 -14.05 15.28 -13.26
CA ALA A 45 -13.37 16.30 -14.03
C ALA A 45 -14.38 17.02 -14.92
N THR A 46 -14.19 18.32 -15.10
CA THR A 46 -15.03 19.14 -15.97
C THR A 46 -14.16 19.92 -16.93
N ILE A 47 -14.47 19.80 -18.23
CA ILE A 47 -13.85 20.60 -19.29
C ILE A 47 -14.88 21.62 -19.77
N THR A 48 -14.62 22.90 -19.51
CA THR A 48 -15.44 24.02 -19.99
C THR A 48 -14.80 24.61 -21.24
N MET A 49 -15.52 24.59 -22.37
CA MET A 49 -15.09 25.07 -23.68
C MET A 49 -15.88 26.33 -24.07
N PRO A 50 -15.26 27.52 -24.07
CA PRO A 50 -15.93 28.73 -24.55
C PRO A 50 -16.32 28.62 -26.03
N HIS A 51 -17.46 29.20 -26.42
CA HIS A 51 -17.85 29.28 -27.83
C HIS A 51 -16.78 30.03 -28.66
N GLY A 52 -16.38 29.45 -29.80
CA GLY A 52 -15.27 29.95 -30.61
C GLY A 52 -13.89 29.50 -30.16
N SER A 53 -13.78 28.56 -29.20
CA SER A 53 -12.51 27.88 -28.90
C SER A 53 -12.12 26.95 -30.05
N GLN A 54 -10.87 27.02 -30.49
CA GLN A 54 -10.40 26.30 -31.68
C GLN A 54 -9.74 24.95 -31.38
N SER A 55 -9.52 24.58 -30.11
CA SER A 55 -8.86 23.29 -29.83
C SER A 55 -9.16 22.72 -28.45
N VAL A 56 -9.63 21.46 -28.44
CA VAL A 56 -9.81 20.64 -27.24
C VAL A 56 -8.61 19.70 -27.00
N GLY A 57 -7.74 19.53 -28.01
CA GLY A 57 -6.59 18.62 -27.93
C GLY A 57 -5.63 18.91 -26.77
N PRO A 58 -5.20 20.17 -26.54
CA PRO A 58 -4.31 20.51 -25.43
C PRO A 58 -4.91 20.19 -24.05
N ILE A 59 -6.23 20.38 -23.86
CA ILE A 59 -6.87 20.15 -22.57
C ILE A 59 -7.10 18.65 -22.31
N LEU A 60 -7.42 17.86 -23.34
CA LEU A 60 -7.43 16.40 -23.22
C LEU A 60 -6.02 15.86 -22.93
N LYS A 61 -4.98 16.39 -23.60
CA LYS A 61 -3.59 15.99 -23.31
C LYS A 61 -3.21 16.30 -21.86
N LYS A 62 -3.70 17.41 -21.31
CA LYS A 62 -3.50 17.75 -19.89
C LYS A 62 -4.22 16.77 -18.96
N LEU A 63 -5.47 16.41 -19.27
CA LEU A 63 -6.22 15.40 -18.52
C LEU A 63 -5.49 14.05 -18.52
N MET A 64 -4.98 13.60 -19.67
CA MET A 64 -4.25 12.33 -19.79
C MET A 64 -2.84 12.36 -19.16
N ALA A 65 -2.31 13.54 -18.87
CA ALA A 65 -1.02 13.69 -18.20
C ALA A 65 -1.15 13.80 -16.68
N ASP A 66 -2.37 13.94 -16.15
CA ASP A 66 -2.60 14.02 -14.71
C ASP A 66 -2.46 12.64 -14.07
N ASP A 67 -1.91 12.60 -12.86
CA ASP A 67 -1.78 11.36 -12.11
C ASP A 67 -3.08 11.07 -11.36
N ASN A 68 -3.95 10.30 -12.02
CA ASN A 68 -5.24 9.90 -11.47
C ASN A 68 -5.11 8.92 -10.30
N THR A 69 -3.92 8.35 -10.03
CA THR A 69 -3.72 7.47 -8.87
C THR A 69 -3.90 8.20 -7.54
N ASN A 70 -3.82 9.53 -7.54
CA ASN A 70 -4.00 10.37 -6.37
C ASN A 70 -5.40 10.28 -5.75
N VAL A 71 -6.39 9.74 -6.48
CA VAL A 71 -7.70 9.42 -5.88
C VAL A 71 -7.58 8.36 -4.80
N LEU A 72 -6.52 7.55 -4.81
CA LEU A 72 -6.31 6.50 -3.81
C LEU A 72 -5.80 7.04 -2.48
N ASP A 73 -5.14 8.20 -2.48
CA ASP A 73 -4.53 8.78 -1.28
C ASP A 73 -5.59 9.06 -0.21
N GLN A 74 -6.79 9.48 -0.62
CA GLN A 74 -7.91 9.74 0.30
C GLN A 74 -8.37 8.50 1.08
N TYR A 75 -8.09 7.29 0.61
CA TYR A 75 -8.42 6.04 1.30
C TYR A 75 -7.27 5.54 2.18
N LEU A 76 -6.05 6.02 1.95
CA LEU A 76 -4.84 5.57 2.64
C LEU A 76 -4.47 6.50 3.78
N ASP A 77 -4.58 7.81 3.55
CA ASP A 77 -4.22 8.85 4.51
C ASP A 77 -5.03 8.70 5.81
N GLY A 78 -4.31 8.53 6.92
CA GLY A 78 -4.90 8.32 8.25
C GLY A 78 -5.55 6.96 8.48
N THR A 79 -5.60 6.08 7.47
CA THR A 79 -6.22 4.74 7.56
C THR A 79 -5.16 3.62 7.70
N VAL A 80 -4.03 3.77 7.02
CA VAL A 80 -2.90 2.84 7.08
C VAL A 80 -1.65 3.56 7.56
N ASN A 81 -0.61 2.81 7.95
CA ASN A 81 0.65 3.40 8.36
C ASN A 81 1.34 4.08 7.18
N GLU A 82 1.87 5.30 7.39
CA GLU A 82 2.51 6.15 6.38
C GLU A 82 3.67 5.46 5.65
N ASP A 83 4.47 4.63 6.34
CA ASP A 83 5.56 3.88 5.70
C ASP A 83 5.04 2.83 4.72
N THR A 84 3.86 2.25 4.99
CA THR A 84 3.27 1.19 4.16
C THR A 84 2.32 1.72 3.10
N ALA A 85 1.81 2.93 3.25
CA ALA A 85 0.81 3.52 2.36
C ALA A 85 1.23 3.48 0.87
N PRO A 86 2.47 3.84 0.48
CA PRO A 86 2.91 3.77 -0.92
C PRO A 86 2.83 2.36 -1.50
N GLU A 87 3.28 1.36 -0.74
CA GLU A 87 3.25 -0.03 -1.19
C GLU A 87 1.82 -0.58 -1.24
N ILE A 88 0.92 -0.16 -0.34
CA ILE A 88 -0.50 -0.51 -0.42
C ILE A 88 -1.14 0.14 -1.64
N LYS A 89 -0.81 1.41 -1.93
CA LYS A 89 -1.23 2.12 -3.14
C LYS A 89 -0.82 1.34 -4.39
N ASP A 90 0.43 0.90 -4.45
CA ASP A 90 0.95 0.11 -5.57
C ASP A 90 0.24 -1.26 -5.69
N VAL A 91 -0.07 -1.93 -4.58
CA VAL A 91 -0.89 -3.17 -4.61
C VAL A 91 -2.28 -2.90 -5.19
N ILE A 92 -2.92 -1.78 -4.80
CA ILE A 92 -4.23 -1.40 -5.33
C ILE A 92 -4.12 -1.14 -6.83
N ILE A 93 -3.18 -0.29 -7.27
CA ILE A 93 -2.97 0.05 -8.68
C ILE A 93 -2.71 -1.21 -9.51
N ALA A 94 -1.87 -2.12 -9.03
CA ALA A 94 -1.56 -3.36 -9.73
C ALA A 94 -2.76 -4.33 -9.83
N SER A 95 -3.76 -4.18 -8.95
CA SER A 95 -4.98 -5.00 -8.90
C SER A 95 -6.14 -4.37 -9.69
N LEU A 96 -6.06 -3.10 -10.06
CA LEU A 96 -7.08 -2.43 -10.87
C LEU A 96 -7.03 -2.92 -12.32
N PRO A 97 -8.17 -3.07 -13.01
CA PRO A 97 -8.17 -3.37 -14.44
C PRO A 97 -7.60 -2.20 -15.24
N ASP A 98 -7.07 -2.51 -16.43
CA ASP A 98 -6.54 -1.49 -17.33
C ASP A 98 -7.60 -0.40 -17.62
N GLY A 99 -7.18 0.86 -17.49
CA GLY A 99 -8.06 2.03 -17.66
C GLY A 99 -9.09 2.25 -16.54
N ALA A 100 -8.98 1.58 -15.40
CA ALA A 100 -9.84 1.86 -14.23
C ALA A 100 -9.69 3.30 -13.72
N LEU A 101 -8.50 3.88 -13.88
CA LEU A 101 -8.17 5.24 -13.50
C LEU A 101 -8.30 6.23 -14.69
N ASP A 102 -8.94 5.83 -15.78
CA ASP A 102 -9.23 6.72 -16.91
C ASP A 102 -10.58 7.40 -16.73
N TYR A 103 -10.61 8.73 -16.85
CA TYR A 103 -11.86 9.50 -16.82
C TYR A 103 -12.76 9.11 -17.99
N ARG A 104 -13.98 8.70 -17.66
CA ARG A 104 -15.02 8.34 -18.63
C ARG A 104 -16.01 9.46 -18.82
N PHE A 105 -16.52 9.57 -20.03
CA PHE A 105 -17.59 10.51 -20.36
C PHE A 105 -18.85 10.21 -19.56
N ILE A 106 -19.42 11.26 -18.95
CA ILE A 106 -20.70 11.20 -18.25
C ILE A 106 -21.75 11.99 -19.01
N GLU A 107 -21.50 13.29 -19.20
CA GLU A 107 -22.48 14.21 -19.76
C GLU A 107 -21.81 15.31 -20.59
N PHE A 108 -22.52 15.77 -21.62
CA PHE A 108 -22.18 16.96 -22.38
C PHE A 108 -23.36 17.93 -22.33
N THR A 109 -23.12 19.16 -21.87
CA THR A 109 -24.14 20.21 -21.81
C THR A 109 -23.69 21.45 -22.56
N THR A 110 -24.64 22.17 -23.16
CA THR A 110 -24.38 23.42 -23.87
C THR A 110 -25.09 24.55 -23.16
N THR A 111 -24.36 25.61 -22.84
CA THR A 111 -24.87 26.90 -22.37
C THR A 111 -24.79 27.92 -23.51
N PRO A 112 -25.43 29.10 -23.40
CA PRO A 112 -25.33 30.14 -24.43
C PRO A 112 -23.89 30.61 -24.73
N SER A 113 -22.96 30.46 -23.77
CA SER A 113 -21.59 30.96 -23.88
C SER A 113 -20.51 29.86 -23.94
N SER A 114 -20.86 28.61 -23.61
CA SER A 114 -19.90 27.51 -23.52
C SER A 114 -20.51 26.13 -23.73
N SER A 115 -19.66 25.17 -24.08
CA SER A 115 -19.96 23.74 -23.98
C SER A 115 -19.21 23.15 -22.79
N ILE A 116 -19.84 22.27 -22.03
CA ILE A 116 -19.31 21.67 -20.81
C ILE A 116 -19.32 20.16 -20.98
N LEU A 117 -18.14 19.55 -20.77
CA LEU A 117 -17.92 18.11 -20.81
C LEU A 117 -17.64 17.62 -19.39
N GLN A 118 -18.52 16.78 -18.85
CA GLN A 118 -18.36 16.16 -17.54
C GLN A 118 -17.81 14.75 -17.69
N LEU A 119 -16.80 14.44 -16.88
CA LEU A 119 -16.12 13.17 -16.85
C LEU A 119 -16.04 12.66 -15.41
N ALA A 120 -16.04 11.34 -15.23
CA ALA A 120 -15.84 10.74 -13.91
C ALA A 120 -15.02 9.44 -13.98
N LEU A 121 -14.34 9.13 -12.88
CA LEU A 121 -13.80 7.81 -12.62
C LEU A 121 -14.89 6.89 -12.06
N ASP A 122 -14.76 5.59 -12.30
CA ASP A 122 -15.68 4.60 -11.75
C ASP A 122 -15.36 4.34 -10.27
N ARG A 123 -15.91 5.20 -9.40
CA ARG A 123 -15.73 5.11 -7.95
C ARG A 123 -16.09 3.74 -7.40
N ASN A 124 -17.20 3.16 -7.86
CA ASN A 124 -17.68 1.88 -7.34
C ASN A 124 -16.67 0.77 -7.65
N LEU A 125 -16.17 0.71 -8.89
CA LEU A 125 -15.13 -0.25 -9.28
C LEU A 125 -13.84 -0.06 -8.47
N ILE A 126 -13.39 1.19 -8.30
CA ILE A 126 -12.17 1.49 -7.55
C ILE A 126 -12.33 1.08 -6.09
N GLU A 127 -13.44 1.42 -5.44
CA GLU A 127 -13.71 1.07 -4.04
C GLU A 127 -13.91 -0.43 -3.83
N GLU A 128 -14.54 -1.14 -4.78
CA GLU A 128 -14.72 -2.60 -4.74
C GLU A 128 -13.37 -3.33 -4.66
N ILE A 129 -12.33 -2.81 -5.34
CA ILE A 129 -11.00 -3.40 -5.36
C ILE A 129 -10.13 -2.86 -4.21
N ALA A 130 -10.14 -1.55 -3.97
CA ALA A 130 -9.24 -0.89 -3.02
C ALA A 130 -9.61 -1.23 -1.56
N LEU A 131 -10.88 -1.18 -1.18
CA LEU A 131 -11.29 -1.31 0.22
C LEU A 131 -10.96 -2.69 0.83
N PRO A 132 -11.17 -3.83 0.14
CA PRO A 132 -10.73 -5.13 0.66
C PRO A 132 -9.21 -5.21 0.86
N ILE A 133 -8.42 -4.63 -0.05
CA ILE A 133 -6.96 -4.58 0.05
C ILE A 133 -6.54 -3.76 1.28
N ILE A 134 -7.11 -2.56 1.45
CA ILE A 134 -6.84 -1.71 2.62
C ILE A 134 -7.19 -2.46 3.91
N LYS A 135 -8.38 -3.06 3.97
CA LYS A 135 -8.84 -3.83 5.13
C LYS A 135 -7.88 -4.97 5.51
N LYS A 136 -7.30 -5.66 4.52
CA LYS A 136 -6.30 -6.72 4.74
C LYS A 136 -5.09 -6.21 5.52
N TYR A 137 -4.61 -4.99 5.23
CA TYR A 137 -3.43 -4.41 5.87
C TYR A 137 -3.75 -3.64 7.16
N THR A 138 -4.98 -3.13 7.32
CA THR A 138 -5.44 -2.51 8.57
C THR A 138 -5.81 -3.55 9.63
N TYR A 139 -6.33 -4.72 9.23
CA TYR A 139 -6.81 -5.77 10.14
C TYR A 139 -6.24 -7.16 9.80
N PRO A 140 -4.92 -7.36 9.94
CA PRO A 140 -4.25 -8.60 9.50
C PRO A 140 -4.74 -9.85 10.25
N GLY A 141 -5.22 -9.71 11.50
CA GLY A 141 -5.75 -10.82 12.29
C GLY A 141 -7.04 -11.46 11.76
N ALA A 142 -7.69 -10.85 10.76
CA ALA A 142 -8.86 -11.41 10.09
C ALA A 142 -8.51 -12.33 8.89
N VAL A 143 -7.23 -12.41 8.52
CA VAL A 143 -6.78 -13.24 7.39
C VAL A 143 -6.52 -14.67 7.88
N PRO A 144 -7.19 -15.69 7.33
CA PRO A 144 -6.93 -17.08 7.70
C PRO A 144 -5.47 -17.45 7.46
N ILE A 145 -4.83 -18.04 8.47
CA ILE A 145 -3.51 -18.65 8.33
C ILE A 145 -3.73 -20.10 7.91
N LEU A 146 -3.01 -20.56 6.90
CA LEU A 146 -2.92 -21.98 6.55
C LEU A 146 -1.66 -22.54 7.22
N PRO A 147 -1.76 -23.16 8.42
CA PRO A 147 -0.58 -23.74 9.07
C PRO A 147 -0.12 -24.95 8.25
N LEU A 148 1.06 -24.84 7.62
CA LEU A 148 1.60 -25.92 6.80
C LEU A 148 2.18 -27.07 7.65
N PHE A 149 2.52 -26.84 8.93
CA PHE A 149 3.28 -27.82 9.73
C PHE A 149 2.99 -27.78 11.24
N SER A 150 1.72 -27.86 11.65
CA SER A 150 1.37 -28.01 13.08
C SER A 150 0.29 -29.05 13.30
N VAL A 151 0.36 -29.74 14.45
CA VAL A 151 -0.76 -30.53 14.98
C VAL A 151 -1.93 -29.63 15.41
N SER A 152 -1.64 -28.35 15.68
CA SER A 152 -2.62 -27.32 15.96
C SER A 152 -3.08 -26.64 14.67
N THR A 153 -4.39 -26.50 14.50
CA THR A 153 -5.00 -25.75 13.40
C THR A 153 -5.07 -24.25 13.67
N THR A 154 -4.68 -23.80 14.86
CA THR A 154 -4.65 -22.39 15.27
C THR A 154 -3.21 -21.94 15.49
N PRO A 155 -2.86 -20.66 15.26
CA PRO A 155 -1.55 -20.13 15.60
C PRO A 155 -1.28 -20.17 17.13
N PRO A 156 0.00 -20.15 17.57
CA PRO A 156 0.34 -19.96 18.98
C PRO A 156 -0.27 -18.65 19.51
N ILE A 157 -0.85 -18.66 20.70
CA ILE A 157 -1.33 -17.42 21.32
C ILE A 157 -0.15 -16.67 21.94
N PRO A 158 -0.21 -15.32 22.09
CA PRO A 158 0.92 -14.55 22.62
C PRO A 158 1.44 -15.05 23.98
N ASN A 159 0.57 -15.67 24.78
CA ASN A 159 0.95 -16.26 26.06
C ASN A 159 1.92 -17.45 25.91
N ASP A 160 1.78 -18.24 24.85
CA ASP A 160 2.66 -19.39 24.54
C ASP A 160 4.07 -18.93 24.17
N LEU A 161 4.20 -17.68 23.70
CA LEU A 161 5.45 -17.09 23.23
C LEU A 161 6.19 -16.30 24.32
N LYS A 162 5.60 -16.08 25.50
CA LYS A 162 6.18 -15.22 26.55
C LYS A 162 7.57 -15.63 27.02
N ASN A 163 7.87 -16.93 26.99
CA ASN A 163 9.14 -17.48 27.42
C ASN A 163 10.12 -17.73 26.26
N LEU A 164 9.70 -17.44 25.02
CA LEU A 164 10.55 -17.60 23.85
C LEU A 164 11.73 -16.63 23.94
N LYS A 165 12.95 -17.18 23.94
CA LYS A 165 14.19 -16.41 23.93
C LYS A 165 14.97 -16.74 22.66
N LEU A 166 15.10 -15.74 21.81
CA LEU A 166 15.86 -15.81 20.57
C LEU A 166 17.06 -14.87 20.64
N LEU A 167 18.18 -15.30 20.08
CA LEU A 167 19.29 -14.39 19.79
C LEU A 167 18.91 -13.49 18.62
N LEU A 168 19.50 -12.29 18.57
CA LEU A 168 19.48 -11.51 17.34
C LEU A 168 20.34 -12.20 16.28
N PRO A 169 19.86 -12.31 15.03
CA PRO A 169 20.57 -13.01 13.96
C PRO A 169 21.83 -12.27 13.52
N CYS A 170 21.86 -10.94 13.66
CA CYS A 170 23.04 -10.10 13.49
C CYS A 170 23.38 -9.47 14.86
N GLU A 171 24.65 -9.55 15.25
CA GLU A 171 25.08 -9.01 16.55
C GLU A 171 25.01 -7.48 16.58
N ASN A 172 24.50 -6.91 17.68
CA ASN A 172 24.34 -5.46 17.88
C ASN A 172 23.44 -4.75 16.85
N VAL A 173 22.66 -5.49 16.07
CA VAL A 173 21.67 -4.92 15.14
C VAL A 173 20.28 -5.04 15.78
N PRO A 174 19.64 -3.92 16.14
CA PRO A 174 18.32 -3.95 16.75
C PRO A 174 17.27 -4.49 15.77
N VAL A 175 16.16 -5.02 16.31
CA VAL A 175 14.99 -5.33 15.50
C VAL A 175 14.49 -4.03 14.86
N PRO A 176 14.27 -3.99 13.54
CA PRO A 176 13.81 -2.78 12.88
C PRO A 176 12.42 -2.38 13.37
N GLU A 177 12.19 -1.07 13.51
CA GLU A 177 10.87 -0.53 13.89
C GLU A 177 10.04 -0.14 12.66
N ARG A 178 10.69 0.05 11.50
CA ARG A 178 10.03 0.48 10.27
C ARG A 178 9.06 -0.62 9.78
N PRO A 179 7.75 -0.35 9.65
CA PRO A 179 6.76 -1.36 9.29
C PRO A 179 7.04 -2.10 7.98
N LEU A 180 7.64 -1.43 6.99
CA LEU A 180 8.03 -2.08 5.73
C LEU A 180 9.03 -3.23 5.89
N LEU A 181 9.83 -3.21 6.96
CA LEU A 181 10.84 -4.23 7.27
C LEU A 181 10.29 -5.34 8.16
N LEU A 182 9.02 -5.26 8.57
CA LEU A 182 8.37 -6.21 9.46
C LEU A 182 7.43 -7.16 8.71
N PRO A 183 7.05 -8.30 9.32
CA PRO A 183 6.10 -9.23 8.72
C PRO A 183 4.77 -8.54 8.40
N ASN A 184 4.05 -9.08 7.41
CA ASN A 184 2.79 -8.56 6.90
C ASN A 184 2.88 -7.27 6.08
N ALA A 185 4.07 -6.68 5.92
CA ALA A 185 4.25 -5.56 5.00
C ALA A 185 3.88 -5.96 3.55
N PRO A 186 3.20 -5.08 2.78
CA PRO A 186 2.99 -5.29 1.35
C PRO A 186 4.30 -5.41 0.58
N ARG A 187 4.26 -6.16 -0.54
CA ARG A 187 5.34 -6.27 -1.53
C ARG A 187 4.70 -6.21 -2.92
N ALA A 188 4.31 -5.00 -3.33
CA ALA A 188 3.49 -4.78 -4.54
C ALA A 188 4.14 -5.35 -5.79
N TYR A 189 5.44 -5.10 -5.94
CA TYR A 189 6.25 -5.52 -7.09
C TYR A 189 6.22 -7.04 -7.37
N ARG A 190 5.89 -7.88 -6.39
CA ARG A 190 5.78 -9.34 -6.53
C ARG A 190 4.41 -9.90 -6.18
N HIS A 191 3.40 -9.05 -6.01
CA HIS A 191 2.04 -9.44 -5.60
C HIS A 191 2.08 -10.28 -4.31
N GLY A 192 2.91 -9.86 -3.36
CA GLY A 192 3.23 -10.65 -2.18
C GLY A 192 2.98 -9.92 -0.87
N THR A 193 3.23 -10.66 0.21
CA THR A 193 3.27 -10.13 1.57
C THR A 193 4.60 -10.54 2.18
N HIS A 194 5.25 -9.63 2.90
CA HIS A 194 6.50 -9.87 3.58
C HIS A 194 6.30 -10.91 4.69
N ARG A 195 7.09 -11.99 4.67
CA ARG A 195 6.95 -13.14 5.59
C ARG A 195 8.02 -13.20 6.68
N GLY A 196 8.80 -12.13 6.86
CA GLY A 196 9.96 -12.12 7.76
C GLY A 196 10.28 -10.74 8.32
N ILE A 197 11.48 -10.60 8.88
CA ILE A 197 12.03 -9.35 9.40
C ILE A 197 13.29 -9.04 8.58
N ASP A 198 13.34 -7.86 7.97
CA ASP A 198 14.47 -7.40 7.17
C ASP A 198 15.44 -6.61 8.07
N PHE A 199 16.53 -7.25 8.50
CA PHE A 199 17.62 -6.58 9.22
C PHE A 199 18.53 -5.87 8.23
N TYR A 200 18.59 -4.55 8.27
CA TYR A 200 19.44 -3.77 7.38
C TYR A 200 20.89 -3.75 7.89
N VAL A 201 21.77 -4.46 7.18
CA VAL A 201 23.19 -4.63 7.55
C VAL A 201 24.08 -4.52 6.32
N ASN A 202 25.38 -4.30 6.54
CA ASN A 202 26.34 -4.24 5.45
C ASN A 202 26.58 -5.63 4.85
N TRP A 203 26.94 -5.67 3.57
CA TRP A 203 27.36 -6.91 2.89
C TRP A 203 28.48 -7.62 3.67
N GLY A 204 28.37 -8.94 3.82
CA GLY A 204 29.34 -9.76 4.55
C GLY A 204 29.20 -9.70 6.08
N THR A 205 28.16 -9.04 6.61
CA THR A 205 27.88 -9.07 8.05
C THR A 205 27.60 -10.51 8.51
N PRO A 206 28.30 -11.04 9.52
CA PRO A 206 28.05 -12.39 10.01
C PRO A 206 26.62 -12.56 10.53
N VAL A 207 25.96 -13.63 10.06
CA VAL A 207 24.62 -14.04 10.50
C VAL A 207 24.75 -15.31 11.33
N ARG A 208 24.08 -15.36 12.49
CA ARG A 208 24.06 -16.53 13.38
C ARG A 208 22.65 -17.08 13.57
N ALA A 209 22.60 -18.36 13.93
CA ALA A 209 21.36 -19.02 14.33
C ALA A 209 20.74 -18.31 15.55
N VAL A 210 19.43 -18.12 15.54
CA VAL A 210 18.70 -17.46 16.64
C VAL A 210 18.44 -18.39 17.82
N ALA A 211 18.52 -19.71 17.58
CA ALA A 211 18.38 -20.78 18.55
C ALA A 211 19.09 -22.04 18.05
N ASN A 212 19.30 -23.02 18.94
CA ASN A 212 19.83 -24.34 18.57
C ASN A 212 18.90 -25.05 17.58
N GLY A 213 19.46 -25.81 16.65
CA GLY A 213 18.68 -26.55 15.68
C GLY A 213 19.55 -27.35 14.70
N VAL A 214 18.90 -27.92 13.70
CA VAL A 214 19.51 -28.72 12.63
C VAL A 214 19.36 -27.98 11.32
N ILE A 215 20.46 -27.78 10.60
CA ILE A 215 20.40 -27.24 9.22
C ILE A 215 19.73 -28.31 8.34
N ILE A 216 18.58 -27.96 7.76
CA ILE A 216 17.80 -28.86 6.89
C ILE A 216 17.91 -28.50 5.39
N ARG A 217 18.38 -27.28 5.09
CA ARG A 217 18.71 -26.81 3.74
C ARG A 217 19.74 -25.69 3.84
N ALA A 218 20.73 -25.71 2.97
CA ALA A 218 21.70 -24.64 2.81
C ALA A 218 22.04 -24.50 1.33
N GLU A 219 21.90 -23.29 0.80
CA GLU A 219 22.29 -22.97 -0.56
C GLU A 219 23.81 -22.85 -0.67
N HIS A 220 24.40 -23.65 -1.55
CA HIS A 220 25.81 -23.56 -1.93
C HIS A 220 25.93 -23.09 -3.38
N ASP A 221 27.01 -22.35 -3.68
CA ASP A 221 27.31 -21.83 -5.01
C ASP A 221 26.14 -21.07 -5.66
N TYR A 222 25.40 -20.31 -4.84
CA TYR A 222 24.23 -19.58 -5.28
C TYR A 222 24.58 -18.58 -6.39
N LYS A 223 23.76 -18.57 -7.44
CA LYS A 223 23.85 -17.62 -8.54
C LYS A 223 22.58 -16.80 -8.60
N GLU A 224 22.74 -15.49 -8.57
CA GLU A 224 21.62 -14.57 -8.72
C GLU A 224 20.92 -14.78 -10.06
N MET A 225 19.58 -14.74 -10.03
CA MET A 225 18.80 -14.77 -11.26
C MET A 225 19.10 -13.55 -12.14
N SER A 226 19.08 -13.74 -13.46
CA SER A 226 19.18 -12.60 -14.39
C SER A 226 18.00 -11.65 -14.21
N ALA A 227 18.22 -10.35 -14.46
CA ALA A 227 17.17 -9.34 -14.39
C ALA A 227 15.96 -9.67 -15.29
N ASP A 228 16.18 -10.15 -16.52
CA ASP A 228 15.10 -10.48 -17.45
C ASP A 228 14.24 -11.64 -16.91
N PHE A 229 14.87 -12.75 -16.51
CA PHE A 229 14.16 -13.87 -15.88
C PHE A 229 13.42 -13.46 -14.60
N ARG A 230 13.98 -12.53 -13.81
CA ARG A 230 13.28 -11.98 -12.64
C ARG A 230 12.00 -11.27 -13.05
N LEU A 231 12.02 -10.45 -14.10
CA LEU A 231 10.84 -9.75 -14.60
C LEU A 231 9.77 -10.73 -15.08
N ASP A 232 10.15 -11.82 -15.75
CA ASP A 232 9.22 -12.87 -16.16
C ASP A 232 8.52 -13.51 -14.96
N VAL A 233 9.28 -13.89 -13.92
CA VAL A 233 8.74 -14.46 -12.68
C VAL A 233 7.78 -13.50 -11.97
N LEU A 234 8.10 -12.20 -11.95
CA LEU A 234 7.23 -11.18 -11.35
C LEU A 234 5.95 -10.94 -12.18
N SER A 235 6.05 -11.04 -13.51
CA SER A 235 4.90 -10.98 -14.42
C SER A 235 3.94 -12.15 -14.19
N ASP A 236 4.46 -13.36 -14.01
CA ASP A 236 3.63 -14.53 -13.70
C ASP A 236 2.93 -14.38 -12.34
N ALA A 237 3.64 -13.88 -11.33
CA ALA A 237 3.05 -13.58 -10.01
C ALA A 237 1.92 -12.53 -10.10
N LYS A 238 2.06 -11.56 -11.02
CA LYS A 238 1.01 -10.58 -11.32
C LYS A 238 -0.24 -11.25 -11.89
N ILE A 239 -0.09 -12.10 -12.89
CA ILE A 239 -1.20 -12.84 -13.52
C ILE A 239 -1.95 -13.67 -12.47
N LEU A 240 -1.23 -14.30 -11.54
CA LEU A 240 -1.81 -15.13 -10.49
C LEU A 240 -2.42 -14.34 -9.32
N GLY A 241 -2.20 -13.02 -9.26
CA GLY A 241 -2.60 -12.16 -8.14
C GLY A 241 -1.91 -12.50 -6.82
N ARG A 242 -0.88 -13.36 -6.84
CA ARG A 242 -0.09 -13.76 -5.67
C ARG A 242 1.27 -14.29 -6.09
N THR A 243 2.28 -14.14 -5.22
CA THR A 243 3.52 -14.92 -5.36
C THR A 243 3.25 -16.41 -5.04
N PRO A 244 3.51 -17.36 -5.96
CA PRO A 244 3.49 -18.79 -5.67
C PRO A 244 4.52 -19.16 -4.60
N SER A 245 4.24 -20.18 -3.78
CA SER A 245 5.13 -20.57 -2.68
C SER A 245 6.46 -21.14 -3.17
N ASP A 246 6.43 -21.94 -4.24
CA ASP A 246 7.62 -22.47 -4.91
C ASP A 246 8.49 -21.34 -5.49
N VAL A 247 7.88 -20.36 -6.16
CA VAL A 247 8.59 -19.15 -6.63
C VAL A 247 9.22 -18.39 -5.46
N PHE A 248 8.45 -18.16 -4.39
CA PHE A 248 8.97 -17.47 -3.21
C PHE A 248 10.16 -18.22 -2.61
N GLU A 249 10.00 -19.51 -2.32
CA GLU A 249 10.95 -20.35 -1.57
C GLU A 249 12.19 -20.79 -2.36
N HIS A 250 12.11 -20.84 -3.69
CA HIS A 250 13.21 -21.32 -4.53
C HIS A 250 13.87 -20.23 -5.37
N LEU A 251 13.18 -19.12 -5.64
CA LEU A 251 13.71 -18.07 -6.51
C LEU A 251 13.90 -16.75 -5.76
N LEU A 252 12.91 -16.32 -4.96
CA LEU A 252 12.89 -14.96 -4.42
C LEU A 252 13.56 -14.78 -3.05
N LEU A 253 13.95 -15.86 -2.36
CA LEU A 253 14.72 -15.77 -1.10
C LEU A 253 16.23 -15.56 -1.32
N GLY A 254 16.71 -15.74 -2.55
CA GLY A 254 18.13 -15.69 -2.87
C GLY A 254 18.94 -16.79 -2.17
N GLN A 255 20.18 -16.49 -1.79
CA GLN A 255 20.98 -17.40 -0.98
C GLN A 255 20.39 -17.53 0.42
N ALA A 256 20.08 -18.75 0.83
CA ALA A 256 19.40 -19.02 2.09
C ALA A 256 20.01 -20.17 2.90
N VAL A 257 19.58 -20.25 4.16
CA VAL A 257 19.81 -21.38 5.07
C VAL A 257 18.53 -21.57 5.88
N TYR A 258 18.12 -22.83 6.04
CA TYR A 258 16.95 -23.22 6.81
C TYR A 258 17.40 -24.05 8.01
N ILE A 259 16.95 -23.66 9.20
CA ILE A 259 17.25 -24.36 10.45
C ILE A 259 15.94 -24.83 11.08
N ASP A 260 15.84 -26.14 11.31
CA ASP A 260 14.77 -26.75 12.07
C ASP A 260 15.12 -26.78 13.56
N HIS A 261 14.25 -26.22 14.39
CA HIS A 261 14.41 -26.15 15.84
C HIS A 261 13.56 -27.20 16.57
N GLY A 262 12.91 -28.11 15.84
CA GLY A 262 12.02 -29.12 16.39
C GLY A 262 10.75 -28.51 16.99
N PHE A 263 10.21 -29.17 18.02
CA PHE A 263 8.94 -28.81 18.67
C PHE A 263 9.11 -28.13 20.04
N ASP A 264 10.35 -27.95 20.50
CA ASP A 264 10.65 -27.45 21.83
C ASP A 264 10.71 -25.91 21.88
N LEU A 265 11.08 -25.28 20.75
CA LEU A 265 11.22 -23.83 20.68
C LEU A 265 9.87 -23.11 20.82
N VAL A 266 8.83 -23.65 20.17
CA VAL A 266 7.44 -23.20 20.30
C VAL A 266 6.59 -24.42 20.63
N PRO A 267 6.17 -24.63 21.89
CA PRO A 267 5.49 -25.85 22.32
C PRO A 267 4.28 -26.21 21.44
N GLY A 268 4.31 -27.40 20.85
CA GLY A 268 3.25 -27.91 19.97
C GLY A 268 3.37 -27.50 18.49
N TYR A 269 4.41 -26.76 18.12
CA TYR A 269 4.65 -26.31 16.75
C TYR A 269 6.08 -26.66 16.32
N ARG A 270 6.23 -27.22 15.11
CA ARG A 270 7.55 -27.33 14.51
C ARG A 270 8.01 -25.93 14.11
N ALA A 271 9.11 -25.47 14.70
CA ALA A 271 9.65 -24.15 14.42
C ALA A 271 10.82 -24.24 13.43
N VAL A 272 10.72 -23.51 12.32
CA VAL A 272 11.78 -23.39 11.31
C VAL A 272 12.13 -21.92 11.14
N THR A 273 13.43 -21.61 11.14
CA THR A 273 13.91 -20.28 10.74
C THR A 273 14.54 -20.34 9.36
N ILE A 274 14.35 -19.26 8.61
CA ILE A 274 14.88 -19.11 7.26
C ILE A 274 15.70 -17.82 7.25
N TYR A 275 16.98 -17.96 6.96
CA TYR A 275 17.91 -16.84 6.73
C TYR A 275 18.00 -16.65 5.24
N ALA A 276 17.51 -15.53 4.73
CA ALA A 276 17.38 -15.26 3.30
C ALA A 276 18.22 -14.04 2.90
N HIS A 277 18.45 -13.90 1.59
CA HIS A 277 19.24 -12.81 1.02
C HIS A 277 20.63 -12.65 1.66
N MET A 278 21.23 -13.78 2.06
CA MET A 278 22.58 -13.75 2.61
C MET A 278 23.60 -13.36 1.54
N SER A 279 24.68 -12.72 1.96
CA SER A 279 25.82 -12.46 1.07
C SER A 279 26.54 -13.76 0.70
N HIS A 280 26.91 -13.89 -0.58
CA HIS A 280 27.73 -14.97 -1.11
C HIS A 280 29.22 -14.78 -0.87
#